data_AF-A0A7W6L3K0-F1
#
_entry.id   AF-A0A7W6L3K0-F1
#
_cell.length_a   1.000
_cell.length_b   1.000
_cell.length_c   1.000
_cell.angle_alpha   90.00
_cell.angle_beta   90.00
_cell.angle_gamma   90.00
#
_symmetry.space_group_name_H-M   'P 1'
#
loop_
_entity.id
_entity.type
_entity.pdbx_description
1 polymer ?
#
loop_
_entity_poly.entity_id
_entity_poly.type
_entity_poly.pdbx_seq_one_letter_code
_entity_poly.pdbx_strand_id
1 'polypeptide(L)'
;MKTYIAAVLLALPGLAIAQDLPPGYAGEGGMTLQEIDPAIYAYHYDHGFVGEDAMGWDPALQFAWSRIAAAKVCGHQPVEQEALVAKLVTQYGQDAAVHQVSGIGFHEAQMRASSAFCTATRGAEAVAVIPAFAAGDFSTATTYAAAVAAGTVSVATTQQQSSPQTQGDAGAVVAPSADWALQLPLHSSMRVGSNGLPNGDEMLRVVRRGHTGAAVGLQIATSLFARGIAVSAFGKGQLKGEKMEGLGNPGYQLQRDAVNAHLKTYFTGHPAALPVDPFPLQVVISDWLLVYQSLADTKSPYELRYAVTIGGERSGLLKRKASPVNLDCAPTPRTASLEEWEANDYALVKEAAQAYSDECAAKFAERLPQWFPDREAVATSN
;
A
#
# COMPACT_ATOMS: atom_id res chain seq x y z
N MET A 1 58.07 -16.03 23.73
CA MET A 1 57.98 -14.66 23.17
C MET A 1 57.69 -14.74 21.69
N LYS A 2 56.45 -14.45 21.28
CA LYS A 2 56.12 -13.89 19.96
C LYS A 2 54.68 -13.38 20.02
N THR A 3 54.60 -12.08 19.81
CA THR A 3 53.49 -11.14 19.92
C THR A 3 52.26 -11.51 19.10
N TYR A 4 51.09 -11.40 19.73
CA TYR A 4 49.78 -11.32 19.07
C TYR A 4 49.64 -9.97 18.37
N ILE A 5 49.30 -9.98 17.08
CA ILE A 5 48.77 -8.79 16.40
C ILE A 5 47.25 -8.95 16.41
N ALA A 6 46.59 -8.21 17.29
CA ALA A 6 45.15 -8.02 17.26
C ALA A 6 44.82 -7.06 16.10
N ALA A 7 44.25 -7.58 15.03
CA ALA A 7 43.60 -6.76 14.02
C ALA A 7 42.22 -6.34 14.56
N VAL A 8 42.13 -5.13 15.08
CA VAL A 8 40.85 -4.46 15.36
C VAL A 8 40.23 -4.10 14.01
N LEU A 9 39.28 -4.92 13.56
CA LEU A 9 38.38 -4.56 12.46
C LEU A 9 37.41 -3.49 12.99
N LEU A 10 37.67 -2.24 12.60
CA LEU A 10 36.72 -1.15 12.72
C LEU A 10 35.48 -1.50 11.89
N ALA A 11 34.37 -1.80 12.55
CA ALA A 11 33.06 -1.86 11.91
C ALA A 11 32.67 -0.43 11.49
N LEU A 12 32.87 -0.12 10.21
CA LEU A 12 32.15 0.96 9.56
C LEU A 12 30.67 0.54 9.46
N PRO A 13 29.69 1.44 9.67
CA PRO A 13 28.31 1.16 9.31
C PRO A 13 28.22 1.21 7.78
N GLY A 14 28.61 0.10 7.15
CA GLY A 14 28.47 -0.11 5.73
C GLY A 14 27.00 -0.33 5.40
N LEU A 15 26.50 0.48 4.48
CA LEU A 15 25.29 0.26 3.70
C LEU A 15 24.99 -1.23 3.52
N ALA A 16 23.90 -1.72 4.10
CA ALA A 16 23.33 -3.00 3.71
C ALA A 16 22.88 -2.86 2.26
N ILE A 17 23.70 -3.42 1.37
CA ILE A 17 23.45 -3.50 -0.07
C ILE A 17 22.20 -4.35 -0.29
N ALA A 18 21.34 -3.86 -1.19
CA ALA A 18 20.24 -4.59 -1.81
C ALA A 18 20.64 -6.05 -2.11
N GLN A 19 20.01 -7.00 -1.45
CA GLN A 19 20.08 -8.40 -1.83
C GLN A 19 18.65 -8.86 -2.18
N ASP A 20 18.49 -9.20 -3.46
CA ASP A 20 17.36 -9.89 -4.09
C ASP A 20 15.95 -9.33 -3.82
N LEU A 21 15.82 -8.01 -3.77
CA LEU A 21 14.50 -7.37 -3.88
C LEU A 21 13.86 -7.78 -5.23
N PRO A 22 12.59 -8.25 -5.24
CA PRO A 22 11.85 -8.47 -6.47
C PRO A 22 11.99 -7.25 -7.40
N PRO A 23 12.13 -7.44 -8.72
CA PRO A 23 12.28 -6.32 -9.64
C PRO A 23 11.20 -5.27 -9.41
N GLY A 24 11.61 -4.05 -9.03
CA GLY A 24 10.69 -2.93 -8.74
C GLY A 24 10.23 -2.78 -7.28
N TYR A 25 10.60 -3.68 -6.38
CA TYR A 25 10.29 -3.58 -4.97
C TYR A 25 11.37 -2.78 -4.22
N ALA A 26 10.98 -1.64 -3.62
CA ALA A 26 11.91 -0.75 -2.92
C ALA A 26 12.05 -1.05 -1.42
N GLY A 27 11.39 -2.09 -0.90
CA GLY A 27 11.34 -2.38 0.54
C GLY A 27 10.18 -1.71 1.30
N GLU A 28 9.24 -1.06 0.59
CA GLU A 28 8.14 -0.29 1.17
C GLU A 28 6.82 -0.47 0.37
N GLY A 29 5.68 -0.59 1.07
CA GLY A 29 4.32 -0.49 0.55
C GLY A 29 3.69 -1.72 -0.16
N GLY A 30 4.38 -2.86 -0.24
CA GLY A 30 3.93 -4.06 -0.92
C GLY A 30 3.09 -5.02 -0.06
N MET A 31 3.35 -5.12 1.24
CA MET A 31 2.65 -6.05 2.16
C MET A 31 1.38 -5.43 2.80
N THR A 32 1.13 -4.14 2.57
CA THR A 32 -0.06 -3.40 3.02
C THR A 32 -1.15 -3.30 1.93
N LEU A 33 -0.95 -3.98 0.80
CA LEU A 33 -1.88 -4.06 -0.33
C LEU A 33 -3.03 -5.05 -0.07
N GLN A 34 -4.20 -4.81 -0.66
CA GLN A 34 -5.30 -5.78 -0.65
C GLN A 34 -4.98 -7.00 -1.52
N GLU A 35 -4.30 -6.78 -2.64
CA GLU A 35 -3.69 -7.81 -3.49
C GLU A 35 -2.18 -7.62 -3.48
N ILE A 36 -1.47 -8.43 -2.72
CA ILE A 36 0.00 -8.38 -2.67
C ILE A 36 0.55 -9.12 -3.88
N ASP A 37 1.51 -8.52 -4.58
CA ASP A 37 2.23 -9.22 -5.63
C ASP A 37 2.88 -10.50 -5.06
N PRO A 38 2.63 -11.69 -5.64
CA PRO A 38 3.15 -12.92 -5.07
C PRO A 38 4.68 -12.98 -4.94
N ALA A 39 5.43 -12.26 -5.78
CA ALA A 39 6.89 -12.17 -5.68
C ALA A 39 7.32 -11.29 -4.48
N ILE A 40 6.57 -10.23 -4.17
CA ILE A 40 6.79 -9.40 -2.99
C ILE A 40 6.46 -10.18 -1.72
N TYR A 41 5.31 -10.87 -1.68
CA TYR A 41 4.97 -11.73 -0.55
C TYR A 41 6.03 -12.83 -0.34
N ALA A 42 6.48 -13.47 -1.43
CA ALA A 42 7.55 -14.45 -1.42
C ALA A 42 8.88 -13.86 -0.87
N TYR A 43 9.21 -12.64 -1.25
CA TYR A 43 10.38 -11.94 -0.72
C TYR A 43 10.31 -11.77 0.80
N HIS A 44 9.20 -11.25 1.34
CA HIS A 44 9.04 -11.09 2.78
C HIS A 44 8.97 -12.41 3.54
N TYR A 45 8.41 -13.44 2.92
CA TYR A 45 8.43 -14.77 3.51
C TYR A 45 9.86 -15.28 3.73
N ASP A 46 10.78 -14.99 2.80
CA ASP A 46 12.18 -15.43 2.85
C ASP A 46 13.06 -14.49 3.68
N HIS A 47 12.86 -13.17 3.57
CA HIS A 47 13.74 -12.14 4.12
C HIS A 47 13.20 -11.47 5.38
N GLY A 48 11.93 -11.71 5.69
CA GLY A 48 11.27 -11.32 6.93
C GLY A 48 10.22 -10.23 6.77
N PHE A 49 9.33 -10.18 7.76
CA PHE A 49 8.25 -9.21 7.86
C PHE A 49 8.67 -8.06 8.79
N VAL A 50 9.61 -7.23 8.33
CA VAL A 50 10.10 -6.05 9.06
C VAL A 50 10.05 -4.80 8.18
N GLY A 51 10.27 -3.62 8.78
CA GLY A 51 10.31 -2.34 8.06
C GLY A 51 8.95 -1.66 8.00
N GLU A 52 8.88 -0.50 7.32
CA GLU A 52 7.64 0.28 7.17
C GLU A 52 6.54 -0.47 6.38
N ASP A 53 6.92 -1.53 5.67
CA ASP A 53 6.02 -2.41 4.95
C ASP A 53 5.47 -3.58 5.80
N ALA A 54 5.99 -3.81 7.00
CA ALA A 54 5.42 -4.84 7.87
C ALA A 54 3.98 -4.47 8.24
N MET A 55 3.07 -5.44 8.27
CA MET A 55 1.62 -5.27 8.51
C MET A 55 1.24 -4.71 9.91
N GLY A 56 2.16 -4.04 10.61
CA GLY A 56 1.96 -3.45 11.94
C GLY A 56 2.00 -4.45 13.10
N TRP A 57 2.34 -5.71 12.81
CA TRP A 57 2.41 -6.79 13.80
C TRP A 57 3.85 -7.11 14.19
N ASP A 58 4.01 -7.72 15.36
CA ASP A 58 5.31 -8.22 15.83
C ASP A 58 5.98 -9.13 14.78
N PRO A 59 7.25 -8.91 14.39
CA PRO A 59 7.90 -9.70 13.35
C PRO A 59 8.06 -11.19 13.68
N ALA A 60 8.21 -11.56 14.95
CA ALA A 60 8.26 -12.97 15.36
C ALA A 60 6.88 -13.61 15.26
N LEU A 61 5.82 -12.87 15.60
CA LEU A 61 4.43 -13.30 15.39
C LEU A 61 4.11 -13.50 13.90
N GLN A 62 4.51 -12.56 13.05
CA GLN A 62 4.37 -12.64 11.59
C GLN A 62 5.11 -13.83 11.00
N PHE A 63 6.35 -14.07 11.46
CA PHE A 63 7.10 -15.26 11.10
C PHE A 63 6.34 -16.53 11.48
N ALA A 64 5.86 -16.64 12.72
CA ALA A 64 5.14 -17.81 13.20
C ALA A 64 3.85 -18.07 12.39
N TRP A 65 3.03 -17.04 12.13
CA TRP A 65 1.84 -17.14 11.28
C TRP A 65 2.19 -17.62 9.87
N SER A 66 3.21 -17.03 9.25
CA SER A 66 3.63 -17.41 7.90
C SER A 66 4.10 -18.86 7.82
N ARG A 67 4.85 -19.37 8.80
CA ARG A 67 5.35 -20.75 8.79
C ARG A 67 4.24 -21.76 9.06
N ILE A 68 3.29 -21.45 9.93
CA ILE A 68 2.09 -22.30 10.13
C ILE A 68 1.27 -22.38 8.84
N ALA A 69 1.04 -21.24 8.18
CA ALA A 69 0.35 -21.19 6.90
C ALA A 69 1.10 -21.99 5.81
N ALA A 70 2.41 -21.82 5.68
CA ALA A 70 3.22 -22.56 4.71
C ALA A 70 3.24 -24.06 4.98
N ALA A 71 3.27 -24.50 6.24
CA ALA A 71 3.20 -25.92 6.55
C ALA A 71 1.87 -26.53 6.09
N LYS A 72 0.76 -25.78 6.18
CA LYS A 72 -0.56 -26.21 5.72
C LYS A 72 -0.72 -26.15 4.19
N VAL A 73 -0.16 -25.14 3.54
CA VAL A 73 -0.30 -24.96 2.08
C VAL A 73 0.72 -25.82 1.31
N CYS A 74 1.96 -25.90 1.80
CA CYS A 74 3.09 -26.53 1.10
C CYS A 74 3.56 -27.85 1.72
N GLY A 75 3.27 -28.13 3.00
CA GLY A 75 3.89 -29.23 3.76
C GLY A 75 3.29 -30.63 3.50
N HIS A 76 2.22 -30.73 2.71
CA HIS A 76 1.53 -31.99 2.37
C HIS A 76 1.13 -32.88 3.57
N GLN A 77 1.08 -32.33 4.78
CA GLN A 77 0.70 -33.01 6.03
C GLN A 77 -0.31 -32.15 6.80
N PRO A 78 -1.21 -32.77 7.59
CA PRO A 78 -2.17 -32.02 8.41
C PRO A 78 -1.45 -31.26 9.52
N VAL A 79 -1.90 -30.02 9.75
CA VAL A 79 -1.41 -29.14 10.82
C VAL A 79 -2.54 -28.94 11.82
N GLU A 80 -2.31 -29.27 13.09
CA GLU A 80 -3.27 -29.08 14.20
C GLU A 80 -3.37 -27.60 14.58
N GLN A 81 -4.01 -26.82 13.72
CA GLN A 81 -4.04 -25.36 13.79
C GLN A 81 -4.65 -24.83 15.10
N GLU A 82 -5.69 -25.48 15.64
CA GLU A 82 -6.34 -25.04 16.88
C GLU A 82 -5.37 -25.10 18.09
N ALA A 83 -4.60 -26.18 18.20
CA ALA A 83 -3.61 -26.34 19.25
C ALA A 83 -2.50 -25.29 19.13
N LEU A 84 -2.06 -24.99 17.90
CA LEU A 84 -1.05 -23.95 17.63
C LEU A 84 -1.58 -22.54 17.93
N VAL A 85 -2.84 -22.26 17.60
CA VAL A 85 -3.49 -20.97 17.91
C VAL A 85 -3.56 -20.76 19.42
N ALA A 86 -3.88 -21.78 20.21
CA ALA A 86 -3.86 -21.66 21.67
C ALA A 86 -2.47 -21.30 22.21
N LYS A 87 -1.40 -21.83 21.61
CA LYS A 87 -0.01 -21.46 21.94
C LYS A 87 0.31 -20.02 21.53
N LEU A 88 -0.15 -19.57 20.37
CA LEU A 88 0.03 -18.19 19.91
C LEU A 88 -0.66 -17.18 20.83
N VAL A 89 -1.91 -17.44 21.23
CA VAL A 89 -2.66 -16.60 22.20
C VAL A 89 -1.88 -16.48 23.51
N THR A 90 -1.31 -17.60 23.99
CA THR A 90 -0.55 -17.63 25.25
C THR A 90 0.75 -16.82 25.13
N GLN A 91 1.44 -16.90 24.00
CA GLN A 91 2.74 -16.28 23.79
C GLN A 91 2.67 -14.79 23.41
N TYR A 92 1.74 -14.42 22.53
CA TYR A 92 1.70 -13.11 21.87
C TYR A 92 0.47 -12.26 22.24
N GLY A 93 -0.46 -12.80 23.04
CA GLY A 93 -1.75 -12.16 23.30
C GLY A 93 -2.63 -12.13 22.04
N GLN A 94 -3.67 -11.28 22.02
CA GLN A 94 -4.75 -11.28 21.01
C GLN A 94 -5.71 -12.47 21.13
N ASP A 95 -6.89 -12.33 20.52
CA ASP A 95 -7.88 -13.40 20.49
C ASP A 95 -7.56 -14.45 19.41
N ALA A 96 -8.17 -15.63 19.56
CA ALA A 96 -7.96 -16.74 18.63
C ALA A 96 -8.39 -16.40 17.19
N ALA A 97 -9.41 -15.54 17.01
CA ALA A 97 -9.91 -15.17 15.69
C ALA A 97 -8.92 -14.25 14.96
N VAL A 98 -8.22 -13.35 15.65
CA VAL A 98 -7.13 -12.54 15.10
C VAL A 98 -6.03 -13.44 14.56
N HIS A 99 -5.55 -14.42 15.35
CA HIS A 99 -4.51 -15.35 14.87
C HIS A 99 -4.98 -16.23 13.71
N GLN A 100 -6.24 -16.64 13.69
CA GLN A 100 -6.77 -17.50 12.63
C GLN A 100 -7.05 -16.74 11.34
N VAL A 101 -7.72 -15.59 11.41
CA VAL A 101 -8.23 -14.87 10.24
C VAL A 101 -7.22 -13.83 9.75
N SER A 102 -6.77 -12.94 10.65
CA SER A 102 -5.86 -11.85 10.29
C SER A 102 -4.39 -12.31 10.21
N GLY A 103 -4.06 -13.38 10.92
CA GLY A 103 -2.73 -14.01 10.88
C GLY A 103 -2.64 -15.14 9.85
N ILE A 104 -2.84 -16.37 10.32
CA ILE A 104 -2.61 -17.60 9.54
C ILE A 104 -3.41 -17.60 8.23
N GLY A 105 -4.71 -17.28 8.29
CA GLY A 105 -5.60 -17.28 7.13
C GLY A 105 -5.20 -16.28 6.05
N PHE A 106 -4.74 -15.09 6.46
CA PHE A 106 -4.18 -14.10 5.54
C PHE A 106 -2.96 -14.67 4.79
N HIS A 107 -1.98 -15.22 5.52
CA HIS A 107 -0.79 -15.80 4.91
C HIS A 107 -1.12 -16.99 3.99
N GLU A 108 -2.07 -17.84 4.38
CA GLU A 108 -2.53 -18.92 3.50
C GLU A 108 -3.11 -18.40 2.18
N ALA A 109 -3.92 -17.34 2.22
CA ALA A 109 -4.51 -16.75 1.03
C ALA A 109 -3.43 -16.22 0.07
N GLN A 110 -2.41 -15.52 0.59
CA GLN A 110 -1.30 -15.02 -0.23
C GLN A 110 -0.48 -16.15 -0.86
N MET A 111 -0.22 -17.24 -0.12
CA MET A 111 0.51 -18.39 -0.64
C MET A 111 -0.27 -19.13 -1.73
N ARG A 112 -1.60 -19.21 -1.61
CA ARG A 112 -2.46 -19.85 -2.61
C ARG A 112 -2.67 -19.00 -3.86
N ALA A 113 -2.43 -17.68 -3.78
CA ALA A 113 -2.53 -16.78 -4.92
C ALA A 113 -1.43 -17.03 -5.99
N SER A 114 -0.38 -17.79 -5.67
CA SER A 114 0.64 -18.21 -6.63
C SER A 114 1.02 -19.67 -6.49
N SER A 115 0.83 -20.44 -7.56
CA SER A 115 1.29 -21.84 -7.64
C SER A 115 2.82 -21.97 -7.57
N ALA A 116 3.57 -20.89 -7.80
CA ALA A 116 5.03 -20.85 -7.71
C ALA A 116 5.55 -20.57 -6.29
N PHE A 117 4.68 -20.24 -5.33
CA PHE A 117 5.12 -19.93 -3.97
C PHE A 117 5.72 -21.14 -3.26
N CYS A 118 5.06 -22.30 -3.32
CA CYS A 118 5.52 -23.50 -2.63
C CYS A 118 6.72 -24.11 -3.35
N THR A 119 7.90 -23.98 -2.73
CA THR A 119 9.12 -24.70 -3.12
C THR A 119 9.40 -25.82 -2.12
N ALA A 120 10.21 -26.81 -2.51
CA ALA A 120 10.63 -27.88 -1.61
C ALA A 120 11.31 -27.33 -0.34
N THR A 121 12.11 -26.27 -0.48
CA THR A 121 12.78 -25.58 0.63
C THR A 121 11.77 -24.94 1.58
N ARG A 122 10.87 -24.07 1.08
CA ARG A 122 9.88 -23.39 1.93
C ARG A 122 8.96 -24.38 2.64
N GLY A 123 8.56 -25.46 1.96
CA GLY A 123 7.77 -26.53 2.57
C GLY A 123 8.51 -27.25 3.70
N ALA A 124 9.76 -27.63 3.48
CA ALA A 124 10.58 -28.31 4.50
C ALA A 124 10.86 -27.43 5.71
N GLU A 125 11.23 -26.16 5.50
CA GLU A 125 11.49 -25.19 6.56
C GLU A 125 10.23 -24.91 7.40
N ALA A 126 9.09 -24.74 6.73
CA ALA A 126 7.82 -24.52 7.41
C ALA A 126 7.41 -25.70 8.29
N VAL A 127 7.55 -26.94 7.78
CA VAL A 127 7.22 -28.15 8.55
C VAL A 127 8.17 -28.35 9.73
N ALA A 128 9.46 -28.03 9.58
CA ALA A 128 10.47 -28.25 10.61
C ALA A 128 10.19 -27.49 11.92
N VAL A 129 9.55 -26.32 11.86
CA VAL A 129 9.28 -25.49 13.04
C VAL A 129 7.98 -25.85 13.78
N ILE A 130 7.07 -26.60 13.15
CA ILE A 130 5.74 -26.91 13.71
C ILE A 130 5.82 -27.67 15.05
N PRO A 131 6.68 -28.69 15.24
CA PRO A 131 6.77 -29.39 16.52
C PRO A 131 7.17 -28.48 17.69
N ALA A 132 8.09 -27.54 17.45
CA ALA A 132 8.50 -26.56 18.46
C ALA A 132 7.36 -25.61 18.82
N PHE A 133 6.64 -25.08 17.82
CA PHE A 133 5.47 -24.23 18.06
C PHE A 133 4.35 -24.96 18.80
N ALA A 134 4.13 -26.25 18.50
CA ALA A 134 3.16 -27.08 19.22
C ALA A 134 3.54 -27.27 20.70
N ALA A 135 4.84 -27.28 21.02
CA ALA A 135 5.35 -27.28 22.39
C ALA A 135 5.28 -25.89 23.06
N GLY A 136 4.98 -24.83 22.30
CA GLY A 136 4.99 -23.44 22.77
C GLY A 136 6.37 -22.77 22.71
N ASP A 137 7.34 -23.40 22.05
CA ASP A 137 8.67 -22.83 21.83
C ASP A 137 8.71 -22.02 20.54
N PHE A 138 8.70 -20.68 20.68
CA PHE A 138 8.80 -19.74 19.56
C PHE A 138 10.21 -19.12 19.41
N SER A 139 11.24 -19.70 20.05
CA SER A 139 12.62 -19.17 20.03
C SER A 139 13.18 -19.00 18.61
N THR A 140 12.81 -19.88 17.68
CA THR A 140 13.19 -19.77 16.26
C THR A 140 12.60 -18.50 15.63
N ALA A 141 11.34 -18.16 15.95
CA ALA A 141 10.70 -16.95 15.45
C ALA A 141 11.35 -15.68 16.02
N THR A 142 11.66 -15.68 17.33
CA THR A 142 12.36 -14.58 17.98
C THR A 142 13.78 -14.38 17.43
N THR A 143 14.51 -15.48 17.22
CA THR A 143 15.87 -15.44 16.68
C THR A 143 15.87 -14.95 15.24
N TYR A 144 14.91 -15.39 14.43
CA TYR A 144 14.73 -14.91 13.07
C TYR A 144 14.42 -13.41 13.05
N ALA A 145 13.43 -12.95 13.84
CA ALA A 145 13.09 -11.52 13.93
C ALA A 145 14.31 -10.66 14.34
N ALA A 146 15.12 -11.13 15.29
CA ALA A 146 16.35 -10.44 15.70
C ALA A 146 17.41 -10.41 14.58
N ALA A 147 17.59 -11.49 13.84
CA ALA A 147 18.51 -11.56 12.71
C ALA A 147 18.07 -10.67 11.54
N VAL A 148 16.76 -10.59 11.28
CA VAL A 148 16.19 -9.69 10.26
C VAL A 148 16.38 -8.23 10.67
N ALA A 149 16.09 -7.87 11.92
CA ALA A 149 16.32 -6.52 12.43
C ALA A 149 17.79 -6.10 12.41
N ALA A 150 18.71 -7.07 12.53
CA ALA A 150 20.15 -6.85 12.40
C ALA A 150 20.66 -6.83 10.95
N GLY A 151 19.80 -7.12 9.95
CA GLY A 151 20.18 -7.21 8.53
C GLY A 151 21.11 -8.38 8.21
N THR A 152 21.08 -9.46 9.00
CA THR A 152 22.03 -10.59 8.89
C THR A 152 21.40 -11.87 8.34
N VAL A 153 20.22 -11.81 7.73
CA VAL A 153 19.58 -13.00 7.14
C VAL A 153 20.19 -13.28 5.77
N SER A 154 20.93 -14.39 5.67
CA SER A 154 21.44 -14.91 4.41
C SER A 154 20.53 -16.05 3.92
N VAL A 155 19.92 -15.88 2.74
CA VAL A 155 19.26 -16.99 2.03
C VAL A 155 20.33 -17.80 1.32
N ALA A 156 20.35 -19.12 1.51
CA ALA A 156 21.25 -20.00 0.76
C ALA A 156 20.79 -20.05 -0.71
N THR A 157 21.46 -19.32 -1.60
CA THR A 157 21.27 -19.45 -3.05
C THR A 157 21.73 -20.83 -3.52
N THR A 158 20.80 -21.71 -3.85
CA THR A 158 21.12 -22.98 -4.49
C THR A 158 21.57 -22.71 -5.93
N GLN A 159 22.84 -22.99 -6.23
CA GLN A 159 23.37 -23.00 -7.59
C GLN A 159 22.49 -23.92 -8.47
N GLN A 160 21.87 -23.32 -9.48
CA GLN A 160 21.11 -24.02 -10.49
C GLN A 160 22.08 -24.76 -11.40
N GLN A 161 22.37 -26.02 -11.05
CA GLN A 161 23.22 -26.89 -11.86
C GLN A 161 22.46 -27.27 -13.13
N SER A 162 22.97 -26.75 -14.25
CA SER A 162 22.46 -27.03 -15.59
C SER A 162 22.55 -28.52 -15.91
N SER A 163 21.48 -29.09 -16.46
CA SER A 163 21.55 -30.31 -17.26
C SER A 163 20.58 -30.21 -18.43
N PRO A 164 20.94 -30.71 -19.62
CA PRO A 164 20.35 -30.29 -20.88
C PRO A 164 19.28 -31.27 -21.34
N GLN A 165 18.02 -30.86 -21.49
CA GLN A 165 17.08 -31.61 -22.34
C GLN A 165 16.04 -30.73 -23.03
N THR A 166 16.25 -30.65 -24.35
CA THR A 166 15.27 -30.90 -25.42
C THR A 166 14.23 -29.81 -25.72
N GLN A 167 14.43 -29.20 -26.89
CA GLN A 167 13.44 -28.45 -27.66
C GLN A 167 12.11 -29.21 -27.77
N GLY A 168 11.03 -28.53 -27.39
CA GLY A 168 9.65 -28.91 -27.67
C GLY A 168 8.83 -27.63 -27.76
N ASP A 169 8.60 -27.19 -28.99
CA ASP A 169 7.76 -26.06 -29.35
C ASP A 169 6.30 -26.34 -28.94
N ALA A 170 5.78 -25.56 -28.00
CA ALA A 170 4.36 -25.39 -27.76
C ALA A 170 4.17 -24.02 -27.13
N GLY A 171 3.57 -23.10 -27.88
CA GLY A 171 3.30 -21.72 -27.48
C GLY A 171 2.61 -21.65 -26.13
N ALA A 172 3.39 -21.39 -25.09
CA ALA A 172 2.89 -20.85 -23.85
C ALA A 172 2.56 -19.38 -24.15
N VAL A 173 1.27 -19.07 -24.21
CA VAL A 173 0.79 -17.69 -24.11
C VAL A 173 1.21 -17.21 -22.73
N VAL A 174 2.37 -16.57 -22.68
CA VAL A 174 2.81 -15.77 -21.53
C VAL A 174 1.79 -14.66 -21.40
N ALA A 175 0.97 -14.72 -20.35
CA ALA A 175 0.15 -13.58 -19.98
C ALA A 175 1.09 -12.38 -19.77
N PRO A 176 0.87 -11.22 -20.43
CA PRO A 176 1.76 -10.09 -20.29
C PRO A 176 1.64 -9.55 -18.85
N SER A 177 2.63 -9.84 -18.01
CA SER A 177 2.74 -9.29 -16.67
C SER A 177 3.90 -8.30 -16.57
N ALA A 178 3.68 -7.27 -15.75
CA ALA A 178 4.66 -6.44 -15.03
C ALA A 178 5.50 -5.37 -15.75
N ASP A 179 5.71 -5.39 -17.07
CA ASP A 179 6.69 -4.46 -17.68
C ASP A 179 6.28 -2.97 -17.69
N TRP A 180 4.99 -2.63 -17.54
CA TRP A 180 4.58 -1.21 -17.52
C TRP A 180 4.69 -0.56 -16.13
N ALA A 181 4.52 -1.33 -15.06
CA ALA A 181 4.46 -0.81 -13.69
C ALA A 181 5.85 -0.38 -13.19
N LEU A 182 6.90 -0.99 -13.72
CA LEU A 182 8.31 -0.61 -13.51
C LEU A 182 8.62 0.76 -14.11
N GLN A 183 7.97 1.11 -15.23
CA GLN A 183 8.19 2.33 -15.99
C GLN A 183 7.30 3.45 -15.48
N LEU A 184 6.22 3.14 -14.77
CA LEU A 184 5.27 4.09 -14.22
C LEU A 184 4.93 3.74 -12.76
N PRO A 185 5.93 3.72 -11.85
CA PRO A 185 5.67 3.37 -10.46
C PRO A 185 4.70 4.39 -9.85
N LEU A 186 3.64 3.92 -9.21
CA LEU A 186 2.59 4.74 -8.62
C LEU A 186 2.62 4.61 -7.10
N HIS A 187 2.79 5.71 -6.39
CA HIS A 187 2.72 5.76 -4.93
C HIS A 187 1.69 6.79 -4.47
N SER A 188 1.16 6.61 -3.26
CA SER A 188 0.29 7.60 -2.63
C SER A 188 1.09 8.43 -1.64
N SER A 189 0.87 9.74 -1.63
CA SER A 189 1.54 10.64 -0.69
C SER A 189 0.57 11.67 -0.13
N MET A 190 0.79 12.08 1.11
CA MET A 190 0.00 13.13 1.74
C MET A 190 0.41 14.49 1.19
N ARG A 191 -0.55 15.35 0.84
CA ARG A 191 -0.27 16.73 0.46
C ARG A 191 0.44 17.44 1.61
N VAL A 192 1.58 18.06 1.33
CA VAL A 192 2.33 18.87 2.30
C VAL A 192 2.05 20.37 2.13
N GLY A 193 1.96 21.10 3.23
CA GLY A 193 1.84 22.55 3.26
C GLY A 193 3.17 23.24 2.95
N SER A 194 3.13 24.58 2.85
CA SER A 194 4.34 25.40 2.62
C SER A 194 5.38 25.31 3.75
N ASN A 195 4.98 24.79 4.91
CA ASN A 195 5.82 24.51 6.07
C ASN A 195 6.39 23.09 6.09
N GLY A 196 6.15 22.28 5.04
CA GLY A 196 6.63 20.90 4.94
C GLY A 196 5.83 19.89 5.78
N LEU A 197 4.78 20.31 6.48
CA LEU A 197 3.94 19.41 7.27
C LEU A 197 2.78 18.85 6.44
N PRO A 198 2.31 17.62 6.73
CA PRO A 198 1.07 17.08 6.17
C PRO A 198 -0.11 18.05 6.31
N ASN A 199 -0.85 18.23 5.23
CA ASN A 199 -1.96 19.20 5.08
C ASN A 199 -3.20 18.56 4.44
N GLY A 200 -3.25 17.23 4.34
CA GLY A 200 -4.44 16.48 3.96
C GLY A 200 -5.04 15.70 5.13
N ASP A 201 -6.21 15.14 4.90
CA ASP A 201 -6.96 14.31 5.84
C ASP A 201 -6.56 12.85 5.61
N GLU A 202 -5.80 12.26 6.55
CA GLU A 202 -5.41 10.85 6.51
C GLU A 202 -6.59 9.90 6.74
N MET A 203 -7.51 10.31 7.60
CA MET A 203 -8.74 9.61 7.97
C MET A 203 -9.92 10.55 7.72
N LEU A 204 -11.12 9.98 7.59
CA LEU A 204 -12.34 10.75 7.47
C LEU A 204 -12.44 11.72 8.65
N ARG A 205 -12.48 13.02 8.32
CA ARG A 205 -12.68 14.06 9.32
C ARG A 205 -14.14 14.49 9.35
N VAL A 206 -14.82 14.23 10.46
CA VAL A 206 -16.20 14.66 10.68
C VAL A 206 -16.22 16.01 11.40
N VAL A 207 -16.60 17.05 10.68
CA VAL A 207 -16.69 18.42 11.18
C VAL A 207 -18.11 18.68 11.67
N ARG A 208 -18.37 18.35 12.94
CA ARG A 208 -19.62 18.68 13.63
C ARG A 208 -19.68 20.16 13.97
N ARG A 209 -20.88 20.71 14.08
CA ARG A 209 -21.14 22.11 14.46
C ARG A 209 -20.48 22.49 15.78
N GLY A 210 -20.55 21.61 16.77
CA GLY A 210 -19.95 21.82 18.10
C GLY A 210 -18.42 21.88 18.12
N HIS A 211 -17.75 21.43 17.05
CA HIS A 211 -16.30 21.55 16.92
C HIS A 211 -15.85 22.94 16.44
N THR A 212 -16.80 23.76 15.98
CA THR A 212 -16.58 25.16 15.63
C THR A 212 -16.73 25.97 16.91
N GLY A 213 -15.63 26.22 17.62
CA GLY A 213 -15.63 27.08 18.82
C GLY A 213 -16.22 28.47 18.51
N ALA A 214 -16.64 29.20 19.55
CA ALA A 214 -17.43 30.45 19.54
C ALA A 214 -16.90 31.64 18.69
N ALA A 215 -15.94 31.46 17.80
CA ALA A 215 -15.29 32.50 16.99
C ALA A 215 -15.68 32.54 15.50
N VAL A 216 -16.54 31.65 14.98
CA VAL A 216 -16.89 31.64 13.53
C VAL A 216 -18.38 31.90 13.33
N GLY A 217 -18.85 33.05 13.81
CA GLY A 217 -20.27 33.44 13.75
C GLY A 217 -20.70 34.21 12.49
N LEU A 218 -19.85 34.45 11.47
CA LEU A 218 -20.20 35.49 10.49
C LEU A 218 -19.72 35.33 9.02
N GLN A 219 -19.29 34.16 8.53
CA GLN A 219 -18.70 34.11 7.16
C GLN A 219 -19.10 32.93 6.26
N ILE A 220 -20.17 32.19 6.54
CA ILE A 220 -20.60 31.11 5.62
C ILE A 220 -21.89 31.51 4.91
N ALA A 221 -21.72 32.19 3.77
CA ALA A 221 -22.70 32.27 2.70
C ALA A 221 -22.09 32.69 1.33
N THR A 222 -20.89 33.27 1.28
CA THR A 222 -20.45 34.00 0.07
C THR A 222 -19.15 33.54 -0.61
N SER A 223 -18.32 32.69 0.00
CA SER A 223 -16.98 32.37 -0.55
C SER A 223 -16.82 30.99 -1.21
N LEU A 224 -17.78 30.07 -1.07
CA LEU A 224 -17.65 28.69 -1.57
C LEU A 224 -18.16 28.46 -3.01
N PHE A 225 -18.73 29.49 -3.67
CA PHE A 225 -19.22 29.41 -5.05
C PHE A 225 -18.37 30.18 -6.08
N ALA A 226 -17.26 30.81 -5.67
CA ALA A 226 -16.38 31.55 -6.58
C ALA A 226 -15.24 30.68 -7.10
N ARG A 227 -15.50 30.08 -8.26
CA ARG A 227 -14.62 29.69 -9.38
C ARG A 227 -13.10 29.85 -9.20
N GLY A 228 -12.40 28.84 -9.74
CA GLY A 228 -11.00 28.83 -10.17
C GLY A 228 -10.28 30.18 -10.16
N ILE A 229 -9.57 30.42 -9.07
CA ILE A 229 -8.37 31.23 -8.83
C ILE A 229 -8.12 30.99 -7.34
N ALA A 230 -6.86 30.83 -6.95
CA ALA A 230 -6.45 30.60 -5.57
C ALA A 230 -7.08 31.65 -4.62
N VAL A 231 -8.16 31.28 -3.96
CA VAL A 231 -8.71 32.02 -2.82
C VAL A 231 -8.52 31.10 -1.63
N SER A 232 -7.76 31.61 -0.66
CA SER A 232 -7.47 30.99 0.63
C SER A 232 -8.78 30.68 1.38
N ALA A 233 -9.43 29.59 1.00
CA ALA A 233 -10.53 29.00 1.76
C ALA A 233 -9.95 28.59 3.11
N PHE A 234 -10.48 29.18 4.18
CA PHE A 234 -10.29 28.84 5.60
C PHE A 234 -9.04 28.00 5.92
N GLY A 235 -8.07 28.60 6.61
CA GLY A 235 -6.93 27.83 7.15
C GLY A 235 -7.45 26.64 7.96
N LYS A 236 -7.07 25.42 7.56
CA LYS A 236 -7.56 24.13 8.09
C LYS A 236 -7.44 23.98 9.62
N GLY A 237 -6.73 24.88 10.31
CA GLY A 237 -6.70 24.98 11.77
C GLY A 237 -8.00 25.53 12.41
N GLN A 238 -8.96 26.05 11.62
CA GLN A 238 -10.17 26.70 12.15
C GLN A 238 -11.42 25.79 12.25
N LEU A 239 -11.45 24.66 11.55
CA LEU A 239 -12.51 23.66 11.66
C LEU A 239 -11.92 22.34 12.16
N LYS A 240 -11.70 22.27 13.48
CA LYS A 240 -11.34 21.00 14.13
C LYS A 240 -12.48 20.01 13.88
N GLY A 241 -12.16 18.79 13.49
CA GLY A 241 -13.13 17.72 13.30
C GLY A 241 -12.66 16.48 14.03
N GLU A 242 -13.58 15.56 14.26
CA GLU A 242 -13.28 14.24 14.79
C GLU A 242 -12.69 13.39 13.67
N LYS A 243 -11.57 12.69 13.93
CA LYS A 243 -11.01 11.72 12.98
C LYS A 243 -11.66 10.37 13.25
N MET A 244 -12.29 9.79 12.25
CA MET A 244 -12.90 8.47 12.38
C MET A 244 -11.86 7.40 12.09
N GLU A 245 -11.45 6.67 13.13
CA GLU A 245 -10.56 5.52 13.00
C GLU A 245 -11.21 4.45 12.11
N GLY A 246 -10.42 3.74 11.31
CA GLY A 246 -10.90 2.74 10.35
C GLY A 246 -11.49 3.30 9.04
N LEU A 247 -11.74 4.61 8.93
CA LEU A 247 -12.21 5.24 7.68
C LEU A 247 -11.09 6.05 7.02
N GLY A 248 -10.10 5.34 6.48
CA GLY A 248 -8.97 5.95 5.78
C GLY A 248 -9.37 6.78 4.57
N ASN A 249 -8.50 7.70 4.16
CA ASN A 249 -8.67 8.44 2.93
C ASN A 249 -8.61 7.50 1.72
N PRO A 250 -9.60 7.57 0.79
CA PRO A 250 -9.62 6.69 -0.38
C PRO A 250 -8.40 6.87 -1.30
N GLY A 251 -7.68 7.99 -1.19
CA GLY A 251 -6.44 8.25 -1.90
C GLY A 251 -5.31 7.22 -1.66
N TYR A 252 -5.33 6.48 -0.55
CA TYR A 252 -4.30 5.49 -0.24
C TYR A 252 -4.45 4.19 -1.05
N GLN A 253 -5.59 3.52 -0.89
CA GLN A 253 -5.84 2.22 -1.53
C GLN A 253 -6.77 2.37 -2.74
N LEU A 254 -8.03 2.75 -2.52
CA LEU A 254 -9.05 2.77 -3.58
C LEU A 254 -8.65 3.56 -4.83
N GLN A 255 -8.16 4.80 -4.66
CA GLN A 255 -7.78 5.65 -5.77
C GLN A 255 -6.55 5.12 -6.52
N ARG A 256 -5.56 4.61 -5.77
CA ARG A 256 -4.32 4.08 -6.34
C ARG A 256 -4.63 2.82 -7.16
N ASP A 257 -5.44 1.94 -6.62
CA ASP A 257 -5.80 0.67 -7.25
C ASP A 257 -6.63 0.93 -8.53
N ALA A 258 -7.58 1.86 -8.47
CA ALA A 258 -8.35 2.30 -9.64
C ALA A 258 -7.46 2.92 -10.74
N VAL A 259 -6.49 3.77 -10.37
CA VAL A 259 -5.53 4.35 -11.33
C VAL A 259 -4.65 3.27 -11.96
N ASN A 260 -4.12 2.34 -11.16
CA ASN A 260 -3.31 1.23 -11.65
C ASN A 260 -4.08 0.33 -12.62
N ALA A 261 -5.37 0.07 -12.36
CA ALA A 261 -6.22 -0.67 -13.28
C ALA A 261 -6.28 0.02 -14.65
N HIS A 262 -6.49 1.34 -14.69
CA HIS A 262 -6.52 2.09 -15.94
C HIS A 262 -5.16 2.16 -16.65
N LEU A 263 -4.06 2.34 -15.91
CA LEU A 263 -2.71 2.29 -16.48
C LEU A 263 -2.44 0.93 -17.14
N LYS A 264 -2.73 -0.17 -16.44
CA LYS A 264 -2.60 -1.53 -16.95
C LYS A 264 -3.38 -1.71 -18.25
N THR A 265 -4.65 -1.33 -18.26
CA THR A 265 -5.50 -1.44 -19.44
C THR A 265 -4.94 -0.62 -20.60
N TYR A 266 -4.50 0.62 -20.35
CA TYR A 266 -3.99 1.51 -21.38
C TYR A 266 -2.70 0.99 -22.02
N PHE A 267 -1.68 0.64 -21.22
CA PHE A 267 -0.38 0.21 -21.74
C PHE A 267 -0.37 -1.22 -22.26
N THR A 268 -1.34 -2.06 -21.85
CA THR A 268 -1.56 -3.36 -22.52
C THR A 268 -2.05 -3.15 -23.95
N GLY A 269 -2.91 -2.14 -24.19
CA GLY A 269 -3.40 -1.79 -25.53
C GLY A 269 -2.44 -0.93 -26.35
N HIS A 270 -1.55 -0.18 -25.69
CA HIS A 270 -0.63 0.78 -26.32
C HIS A 270 0.80 0.57 -25.78
N PRO A 271 1.46 -0.57 -26.06
CA PRO A 271 2.79 -0.85 -25.51
C PRO A 271 3.86 0.14 -26.01
N ALA A 272 3.67 0.75 -27.19
CA ALA A 272 4.59 1.75 -27.75
C ALA A 272 4.47 3.14 -27.08
N ALA A 273 3.40 3.39 -26.31
CA ALA A 273 3.22 4.58 -25.50
C ALA A 273 4.03 4.53 -24.18
N LEU A 274 4.51 3.35 -23.78
CA LEU A 274 5.23 3.19 -22.53
C LEU A 274 6.53 4.03 -22.52
N PRO A 275 6.78 4.81 -21.45
CA PRO A 275 8.05 5.52 -21.32
C PRO A 275 9.25 4.56 -21.34
N VAL A 276 10.32 4.96 -22.03
CA VAL A 276 11.58 4.20 -22.02
C VAL A 276 12.28 4.32 -20.67
N ASP A 277 12.28 5.54 -20.11
CA ASP A 277 12.82 5.81 -18.78
C ASP A 277 11.68 5.79 -17.75
N PRO A 278 11.93 5.32 -16.50
CA PRO A 278 10.94 5.37 -15.44
C PRO A 278 10.39 6.78 -15.21
N PHE A 279 9.07 6.89 -15.21
CA PHE A 279 8.31 8.11 -14.98
C PHE A 279 7.41 7.91 -13.75
N PRO A 280 7.89 8.24 -12.54
CA PRO A 280 7.12 8.00 -11.33
C PRO A 280 5.85 8.86 -11.29
N LEU A 281 4.74 8.20 -11.00
CA LEU A 281 3.43 8.77 -10.78
C LEU A 281 3.12 8.80 -9.28
N GLN A 282 2.25 9.72 -8.88
CA GLN A 282 1.81 9.92 -7.52
C GLN A 282 0.31 10.19 -7.44
N VAL A 283 -0.31 9.67 -6.38
CA VAL A 283 -1.64 10.06 -5.88
C VAL A 283 -1.42 10.95 -4.66
N VAL A 284 -1.54 12.26 -4.84
CA VAL A 284 -1.39 13.25 -3.75
C VAL A 284 -2.73 13.48 -3.09
N ILE A 285 -2.82 13.01 -1.86
CA ILE A 285 -4.03 12.98 -1.05
C ILE A 285 -4.27 14.34 -0.39
N SER A 286 -5.49 14.89 -0.49
CA SER A 286 -5.86 16.15 0.18
C SER A 286 -7.05 15.98 1.09
N ASP A 287 -8.27 16.15 0.59
CA ASP A 287 -9.43 16.33 1.45
C ASP A 287 -10.20 15.02 1.56
N TRP A 288 -10.63 14.68 2.78
CA TRP A 288 -11.54 13.58 3.06
C TRP A 288 -12.30 13.90 4.33
N LEU A 289 -13.40 14.62 4.16
CA LEU A 289 -14.14 15.15 5.29
C LEU A 289 -15.65 15.16 5.04
N LEU A 290 -16.38 14.99 6.14
CA LEU A 290 -17.80 15.19 6.23
C LEU A 290 -18.06 16.53 6.95
N VAL A 291 -18.78 17.46 6.31
CA VAL A 291 -18.97 18.82 6.85
C VAL A 291 -20.38 19.33 6.60
N TYR A 292 -20.94 20.06 7.57
CA TYR A 292 -22.26 20.69 7.44
C TYR A 292 -22.26 21.78 6.36
N GLN A 293 -23.37 21.94 5.64
CA GLN A 293 -23.49 23.00 4.60
C GLN A 293 -23.67 24.41 5.17
N SER A 294 -24.36 24.56 6.30
CA SER A 294 -24.69 25.85 6.90
C SER A 294 -24.58 25.80 8.40
N LEU A 295 -23.99 26.81 9.06
CA LEU A 295 -23.98 26.94 10.52
C LEU A 295 -25.33 27.35 11.13
N ALA A 296 -26.15 28.07 10.36
CA ALA A 296 -27.36 28.72 10.86
C ALA A 296 -28.56 27.77 10.99
N ASP A 297 -28.62 26.74 10.16
CA ASP A 297 -29.70 25.75 10.17
C ASP A 297 -29.22 24.46 10.83
N THR A 298 -29.75 24.13 12.00
CA THR A 298 -29.36 22.90 12.73
C THR A 298 -29.79 21.62 12.02
N LYS A 299 -30.65 21.71 11.01
CA LYS A 299 -31.08 20.59 10.16
C LYS A 299 -30.39 20.58 8.79
N SER A 300 -29.47 21.51 8.53
CA SER A 300 -28.76 21.52 7.25
C SER A 300 -27.97 20.22 7.07
N PRO A 301 -28.00 19.64 5.87
CA PRO A 301 -27.37 18.36 5.62
C PRO A 301 -25.85 18.50 5.58
N TYR A 302 -25.18 17.35 5.59
CA TYR A 302 -23.73 17.23 5.51
C TYR A 302 -23.31 16.81 4.10
N GLU A 303 -22.18 17.35 3.68
CA GLU A 303 -21.51 17.00 2.43
C GLU A 303 -20.25 16.19 2.70
N LEU A 304 -20.10 15.11 1.95
CA LEU A 304 -18.85 14.37 1.88
C LEU A 304 -17.97 14.94 0.77
N ARG A 305 -16.82 15.48 1.16
CA ARG A 305 -15.86 16.14 0.26
C ARG A 305 -14.60 15.32 0.13
N TYR A 306 -14.20 15.10 -1.13
CA TYR A 306 -12.98 14.42 -1.50
C TYR A 306 -12.18 15.28 -2.48
N ALA A 307 -10.86 15.35 -2.28
CA ALA A 307 -9.96 15.98 -3.24
C ALA A 307 -8.64 15.23 -3.32
N VAL A 308 -8.21 14.97 -4.55
CA VAL A 308 -6.98 14.26 -4.87
C VAL A 308 -6.31 14.87 -6.09
N THR A 309 -4.98 14.79 -6.15
CA THR A 309 -4.21 15.12 -7.35
C THR A 309 -3.50 13.86 -7.83
N ILE A 310 -3.62 13.52 -9.12
CA ILE A 310 -3.04 12.32 -9.73
C ILE A 310 -2.12 12.76 -10.87
N GLY A 311 -0.88 12.28 -10.91
CA GLY A 311 0.04 12.64 -12.00
C GLY A 311 1.50 12.35 -11.69
N GLY A 312 2.41 12.84 -12.52
CA GLY A 312 3.84 12.66 -12.31
C GLY A 312 4.37 13.38 -11.07
N GLU A 313 5.45 12.87 -10.51
CA GLU A 313 6.15 13.54 -9.42
C GLU A 313 6.63 14.94 -9.80
N ARG A 314 6.69 15.83 -8.80
CA ARG A 314 7.26 17.17 -8.98
C ARG A 314 8.78 17.07 -9.16
N SER A 315 9.29 17.61 -10.25
CA SER A 315 10.71 17.55 -10.61
C SER A 315 11.50 18.85 -10.27
N GLY A 316 12.82 18.73 -10.17
CA GLY A 316 13.78 19.83 -9.96
C GLY A 316 14.37 19.93 -8.53
N LEU A 317 15.43 20.73 -8.36
CA LEU A 317 16.27 20.84 -7.13
C LEU A 317 15.49 21.15 -5.83
N LEU A 318 14.23 21.57 -5.94
CA LEU A 318 13.35 21.92 -4.82
C LEU A 318 11.92 21.36 -4.98
N LYS A 319 11.67 20.41 -5.90
CA LYS A 319 10.34 19.84 -6.22
C LYS A 319 9.24 20.92 -6.40
N ARG A 320 9.58 22.11 -6.94
CA ARG A 320 8.65 23.27 -7.02
C ARG A 320 7.79 23.30 -8.28
N LYS A 321 8.21 22.69 -9.38
CA LYS A 321 7.42 22.70 -10.62
C LYS A 321 6.41 21.56 -10.60
N ALA A 322 5.16 21.85 -11.00
CA ALA A 322 4.17 20.81 -11.23
C ALA A 322 4.62 19.95 -12.42
N SER A 323 4.35 18.64 -12.35
CA SER A 323 4.56 17.76 -13.50
C SER A 323 3.67 18.22 -14.68
N PRO A 324 4.13 18.10 -15.93
CA PRO A 324 3.27 18.28 -17.10
C PRO A 324 2.11 17.27 -17.14
N VAL A 325 2.26 16.16 -16.41
CA VAL A 325 1.23 15.14 -16.18
C VAL A 325 0.63 15.40 -14.80
N ASN A 326 -0.47 16.13 -14.73
CA ASN A 326 -1.13 16.45 -13.46
C ASN A 326 -2.64 16.64 -13.66
N LEU A 327 -3.43 15.92 -12.89
CA LEU A 327 -4.88 16.06 -12.81
C LEU A 327 -5.29 16.34 -11.37
N ASP A 328 -5.92 17.49 -11.15
CA ASP A 328 -6.68 17.73 -9.92
C ASP A 328 -8.09 17.19 -10.08
N CYS A 329 -8.53 16.36 -9.13
CA CYS A 329 -9.87 15.81 -9.10
C CYS A 329 -10.56 16.12 -7.77
N ALA A 330 -11.73 16.73 -7.87
CA ALA A 330 -12.66 16.93 -6.77
C ALA A 330 -14.07 16.60 -7.29
N PRO A 331 -14.59 15.40 -7.02
CA PRO A 331 -15.95 15.01 -7.40
C PRO A 331 -17.01 15.95 -6.82
N THR A 332 -18.19 15.95 -7.43
CA THR A 332 -19.32 16.72 -6.89
C THR A 332 -19.69 16.17 -5.52
N PRO A 333 -19.70 16.99 -4.44
CA PRO A 333 -20.04 16.51 -3.11
C PRO A 333 -21.44 15.91 -3.05
N ARG A 334 -21.54 14.70 -2.52
CA ARG A 334 -22.80 14.04 -2.14
C ARG A 334 -23.28 14.61 -0.82
N THR A 335 -24.61 14.70 -0.68
CA THR A 335 -25.27 15.31 0.47
C THR A 335 -26.23 14.31 1.10
N ALA A 336 -26.21 14.20 2.42
CA ALA A 336 -27.16 13.42 3.23
C ALA A 336 -27.22 13.99 4.66
N SER A 337 -28.16 13.54 5.48
CA SER A 337 -28.16 13.85 6.91
C SER A 337 -26.93 13.24 7.58
N LEU A 338 -26.55 13.76 8.76
CA LEU A 338 -25.44 13.18 9.51
C LEU A 338 -25.76 11.75 9.95
N GLU A 339 -27.00 11.49 10.38
CA GLU A 339 -27.44 10.15 10.76
C GLU A 339 -27.35 9.17 9.58
N GLU A 340 -27.71 9.60 8.37
CA GLU A 340 -27.60 8.78 7.16
C GLU A 340 -26.14 8.46 6.80
N TRP A 341 -25.23 9.43 6.98
CA TRP A 341 -23.79 9.20 6.77
C TRP A 341 -23.18 8.24 7.79
N GLU A 342 -23.62 8.28 9.03
CA GLU A 342 -23.11 7.45 10.13
C GLU A 342 -23.77 6.06 10.19
N ALA A 343 -24.92 5.90 9.55
CA ALA A 343 -25.68 4.65 9.54
C ALA A 343 -24.85 3.47 8.99
N ASN A 344 -25.10 2.29 9.58
CA ASN A 344 -24.50 1.02 9.16
C ASN A 344 -22.97 1.07 9.08
N ASP A 345 -22.33 1.66 10.09
CA ASP A 345 -20.88 1.85 10.13
C ASP A 345 -20.36 2.59 8.88
N TYR A 346 -20.96 3.75 8.62
CA TYR A 346 -20.59 4.62 7.51
C TYR A 346 -20.68 3.97 6.13
N ALA A 347 -21.67 3.10 5.90
CA ALA A 347 -21.85 2.40 4.62
C ALA A 347 -21.94 3.37 3.42
N LEU A 348 -22.66 4.49 3.58
CA LEU A 348 -22.82 5.49 2.53
C LEU A 348 -21.48 6.20 2.22
N VAL A 349 -20.63 6.42 3.24
CA VAL A 349 -19.28 6.98 3.03
C VAL A 349 -18.42 6.01 2.22
N LYS A 350 -18.45 4.71 2.56
CA LYS A 350 -17.68 3.67 1.85
C LYS A 350 -18.12 3.55 0.39
N GLU A 351 -19.43 3.60 0.12
CA GLU A 351 -19.97 3.61 -1.24
C GLU A 351 -19.51 4.86 -2.03
N ALA A 352 -19.61 6.04 -1.40
CA ALA A 352 -19.17 7.28 -2.02
C ALA A 352 -17.65 7.32 -2.25
N ALA A 353 -16.86 6.74 -1.35
CA ALA A 353 -15.41 6.63 -1.48
C ALA A 353 -15.02 5.85 -2.74
N GLN A 354 -15.68 4.72 -3.00
CA GLN A 354 -15.48 3.92 -4.22
C GLN A 354 -15.86 4.74 -5.45
N ALA A 355 -17.07 5.31 -5.48
CA ALA A 355 -17.57 6.05 -6.64
C ALA A 355 -16.72 7.28 -6.98
N TYR A 356 -16.24 8.02 -5.97
CA TYR A 356 -15.32 9.14 -6.16
C TYR A 356 -13.96 8.70 -6.71
N SER A 357 -13.43 7.57 -6.20
CA SER A 357 -12.15 7.03 -6.68
C SER A 357 -12.23 6.60 -8.14
N ASP A 358 -13.31 5.92 -8.51
CA ASP A 358 -13.58 5.46 -9.88
C ASP A 358 -13.76 6.66 -10.83
N GLU A 359 -14.53 7.69 -10.43
CA GLU A 359 -14.72 8.91 -11.22
C GLU A 359 -13.38 9.61 -11.50
N CYS A 360 -12.55 9.78 -10.46
CA CYS A 360 -11.25 10.42 -10.59
C CYS A 360 -10.25 9.60 -11.42
N ALA A 361 -10.29 8.27 -11.29
CA ALA A 361 -9.44 7.38 -12.06
C ALA A 361 -9.85 7.35 -13.54
N ALA A 362 -11.15 7.40 -13.85
CA ALA A 362 -11.66 7.52 -15.21
C ALA A 362 -11.22 8.85 -15.86
N LYS A 363 -11.34 9.97 -15.15
CA LYS A 363 -10.83 11.29 -15.61
C LYS A 363 -9.33 11.28 -15.84
N PHE A 364 -8.57 10.53 -15.05
CA PHE A 364 -7.14 10.32 -15.27
C PHE A 364 -6.89 9.51 -16.54
N ALA A 365 -7.65 8.42 -16.74
CA ALA A 365 -7.53 7.56 -17.92
C ALA A 365 -7.78 8.32 -19.23
N GLU A 366 -8.73 9.25 -19.26
CA GLU A 366 -9.00 10.13 -20.41
C GLU A 366 -7.79 10.97 -20.84
N ARG A 367 -6.83 11.21 -19.94
CA ARG A 367 -5.63 12.00 -20.21
C ARG A 367 -4.44 11.16 -20.69
N LEU A 368 -4.49 9.84 -20.52
CA LEU A 368 -3.37 8.96 -20.86
C LEU A 368 -2.89 9.10 -22.32
N PRO A 369 -3.77 9.15 -23.34
CA PRO A 369 -3.31 9.32 -24.73
C PRO A 369 -2.58 10.64 -25.00
N GLN A 370 -2.93 11.70 -24.25
CA GLN A 370 -2.28 12.99 -24.38
C GLN A 370 -0.91 13.00 -23.69
N TRP A 371 -0.80 12.35 -22.53
CA TRP A 371 0.42 12.34 -21.73
C TRP A 371 1.44 11.31 -22.20
N PHE A 372 0.96 10.18 -22.72
CA PHE A 372 1.74 9.06 -23.21
C PHE A 372 1.23 8.67 -24.61
N PRO A 373 1.51 9.48 -25.64
CA PRO A 373 1.08 9.16 -27.00
C PRO A 373 1.91 8.00 -27.58
N ASP A 374 1.31 7.21 -28.47
CA ASP A 374 2.05 6.21 -29.25
C ASP A 374 3.13 6.88 -30.11
N ARG A 375 4.36 6.43 -29.94
CA ARG A 375 5.53 7.03 -30.60
C ARG A 375 5.53 6.82 -32.12
N GLU A 376 4.88 5.78 -32.64
CA GLU A 376 4.73 5.55 -34.09
C GLU A 376 3.71 6.50 -34.75
N ALA A 377 2.68 6.94 -34.01
CA ALA A 377 1.66 7.87 -34.52
C ALA A 377 2.20 9.31 -34.64
N VAL A 378 3.17 9.69 -33.80
CA VAL A 378 3.82 11.00 -33.84
C VAL A 378 4.77 11.14 -35.04
N ALA A 379 5.36 10.03 -35.51
CA ALA A 379 6.26 10.02 -36.67
C ALA A 379 5.55 10.13 -38.02
N THR A 380 4.24 9.88 -38.08
CA THR A 380 3.42 9.95 -39.31
C THR A 380 2.63 11.26 -39.45
N SER A 381 2.71 12.15 -38.46
CA SER A 381 2.02 13.45 -38.42
C SER A 381 2.95 14.66 -38.64
N ASN A 382 4.24 14.41 -38.88
CA ASN A 382 5.23 15.40 -39.36
C ASN A 382 5.69 15.01 -40.75
#